data_AF-A0A1W1DM69-F1
#
_entry.id   AF-A0A1W1DM69-F1
#
_cell.length_a   1.000
_cell.length_b   1.000
_cell.length_c   1.000
_cell.angle_alpha   90.00
_cell.angle_beta   90.00
_cell.angle_gamma   90.00
#
_symmetry.space_group_name_H-M   'P 1'
#
loop_
_entity.id
_entity.type
_entity.pdbx_description
1 polymer ?
#
loop_
_entity_poly.entity_id
_entity_poly.type
_entity_poly.pdbx_seq_one_letter_code
_entity_poly.pdbx_strand_id
1 'polypeptide(L)' 'MGTINAANEVAVDAFLNQTIGFLDIPRVIEQTLSQTKHLTLSNLDAIIANDQEARDLASQIIAKYA' A
#
# COMPACT_ATOMS: atom_id res chain seq x y z
N MET A 1 -9.23 -6.87 2.39
CA MET A 1 -9.58 -5.75 1.48
C MET A 1 -8.95 -4.42 1.90
N GLY A 2 -8.70 -4.15 3.19
CA GLY A 2 -8.02 -2.92 3.64
C GLY A 2 -6.67 -2.69 2.98
N THR A 3 -5.73 -3.64 3.13
CA THR A 3 -4.37 -3.52 2.58
C THR A 3 -4.31 -3.21 1.08
N ILE A 4 -5.09 -3.90 0.24
CA ILE A 4 -5.04 -3.68 -1.21
C ILE A 4 -5.55 -2.29 -1.59
N ASN A 5 -6.61 -1.81 -0.93
CA ASN A 5 -7.17 -0.48 -1.22
C ASN A 5 -6.19 0.62 -0.81
N ALA A 6 -5.64 0.53 0.40
CA ALA A 6 -4.63 1.45 0.92
C ALA A 6 -3.38 1.49 0.01
N ALA A 7 -2.86 0.32 -0.38
CA ALA A 7 -1.70 0.23 -1.27
C ALA A 7 -1.98 0.84 -2.65
N ASN A 8 -3.16 0.60 -3.21
CA ASN A 8 -3.56 1.13 -4.50
C ASN A 8 -3.68 2.66 -4.48
N GLU A 9 -4.30 3.24 -3.45
CA GLU A 9 -4.41 4.69 -3.32
C GLU A 9 -3.04 5.37 -3.26
N VAL A 10 -2.12 4.84 -2.45
CA VAL A 10 -0.75 5.40 -2.33
C VAL A 10 0.04 5.24 -3.63
N ALA A 11 -0.08 4.08 -4.31
CA ALA A 11 0.62 3.84 -5.58
C ALA A 11 0.08 4.73 -6.72
N VAL A 12 -1.24 4.92 -6.79
CA VAL A 12 -1.87 5.80 -7.80
C VAL A 12 -1.50 7.25 -7.56
N ASP A 13 -1.50 7.72 -6.31
CA ASP A 13 -1.05 9.08 -5.97
C ASP A 13 0.41 9.31 -6.39
N ALA A 14 1.31 8.38 -6.08
CA ALA A 14 2.70 8.46 -6.49
C ALA A 14 2.88 8.45 -8.02
N PHE A 15 2.05 7.69 -8.74
CA PHE A 15 2.04 7.72 -10.21
C PHE A 15 1.58 9.08 -10.75
N LEU A 16 0.49 9.65 -10.20
CA LEU A 16 -0.01 10.97 -10.59
C LEU A 16 1.01 12.09 -10.30
N ASN A 17 1.77 11.93 -9.22
CA ASN A 17 2.88 12.81 -8.83
C ASN A 17 4.21 12.47 -9.53
N GLN A 18 4.19 11.62 -10.58
CA GLN A 18 5.37 11.25 -11.39
C GLN A 18 6.54 10.65 -10.59
N THR A 19 6.27 10.09 -9.41
CA THR A 19 7.27 9.44 -8.55
C THR A 19 7.55 8.00 -9.01
N ILE A 20 6.55 7.31 -9.55
CA ILE A 20 6.68 5.95 -10.08
C ILE A 20 6.05 5.84 -11.48
N GLY A 21 6.43 4.81 -12.25
CA GLY A 21 5.83 4.52 -13.55
C GLY A 21 4.51 3.76 -13.44
N PHE A 22 3.72 3.74 -14.52
CA PHE A 22 2.45 3.01 -14.57
C PHE A 22 2.59 1.51 -14.23
N LEU A 23 3.66 0.87 -14.70
CA LEU A 23 3.93 -0.55 -14.44
C LEU A 23 4.43 -0.82 -13.02
N ASP A 24 4.76 0.22 -12.25
CA ASP A 24 5.19 0.08 -10.87
C ASP A 24 3.99 0.03 -9.91
N ILE A 25 2.82 0.56 -10.30
CA ILE A 25 1.58 0.46 -9.51
C ILE A 25 1.30 -1.00 -9.08
N PRO A 26 1.18 -1.99 -10.00
CA PRO A 26 0.93 -3.37 -9.58
C PRO A 26 2.08 -3.97 -8.76
N ARG A 27 3.33 -3.54 -8.98
CA ARG A 27 4.50 -4.01 -8.22
C ARG A 27 4.45 -3.53 -6.77
N VAL A 28 4.12 -2.26 -6.55
CA VAL A 28 3.96 -1.68 -5.21
C VAL A 28 2.83 -2.40 -4.46
N ILE A 29 1.69 -2.62 -5.12
CA ILE A 29 0.54 -3.33 -4.53
C ILE A 29 0.94 -4.76 -4.13
N GLU A 30 1.57 -5.52 -5.01
CA GLU A 30 2.02 -6.89 -4.74
C GLU A 30 3.04 -6.95 -3.58
N GLN A 31 4.03 -6.05 -3.58
CA GLN A 31 5.01 -5.98 -2.51
C GLN A 31 4.38 -5.58 -1.17
N THR A 32 3.38 -4.71 -1.17
CA THR A 32 2.67 -4.31 0.05
C THR A 32 1.87 -5.49 0.60
N LEU A 33 1.13 -6.20 -0.27
CA LEU A 33 0.34 -7.36 0.13
C LEU A 33 1.20 -8.50 0.67
N SER A 34 2.35 -8.77 0.05
CA SER A 34 3.26 -9.85 0.47
C SER A 34 3.99 -9.58 1.79
N GLN A 35 4.18 -8.32 2.15
CA GLN A 35 4.87 -7.92 3.38
C GLN A 35 3.93 -7.53 4.54
N THR A 36 2.65 -7.27 4.24
CA THR A 36 1.65 -6.98 5.29
C THR A 36 1.29 -8.25 6.05
N LYS A 37 1.18 -8.16 7.38
CA LYS A 37 0.68 -9.28 8.18
C LYS A 37 -0.80 -9.50 7.93
N HIS A 38 -1.19 -10.73 7.61
CA HIS A 38 -2.59 -11.10 7.51
C HIS A 38 -3.22 -11.16 8.91
N LEU A 39 -3.77 -10.03 9.35
CA LEU A 39 -4.55 -9.92 10.57
C LEU A 39 -6.04 -10.11 10.27
N THR A 40 -6.74 -10.80 11.17
CA THR A 40 -8.20 -10.83 11.14
C THR A 40 -8.73 -9.44 11.49
N LEU A 41 -9.36 -8.79 10.53
CA LEU A 41 -9.97 -7.47 10.70
C LEU A 41 -11.33 -7.64 11.38
N SER A 42 -11.33 -7.80 12.71
CA SER A 42 -12.51 -8.14 13.51
C SER A 42 -13.26 -6.93 14.08
N ASN A 43 -12.68 -5.73 14.00
CA ASN A 43 -13.29 -4.48 14.45
C ASN A 43 -12.75 -3.29 13.66
N LEU A 44 -13.33 -2.11 13.87
CA LEU A 44 -12.96 -0.88 13.16
C LEU A 44 -11.50 -0.47 13.42
N ASP A 45 -11.03 -0.58 14.66
CA ASP A 45 -9.66 -0.20 15.01
C ASP A 45 -8.63 -1.08 14.29
N ALA A 46 -8.91 -2.38 14.15
CA ALA A 46 -8.09 -3.31 13.39
C ALA A 46 -8.07 -2.95 11.89
N ILE A 47 -9.20 -2.49 11.33
CA ILE A 47 -9.27 -2.03 9.94
C ILE A 47 -8.44 -0.76 9.76
N ILE A 48 -8.58 0.23 10.66
CA ILE A 48 -7.82 1.48 10.60
C ILE A 48 -6.32 1.21 10.75
N ALA A 49 -5.92 0.36 11.69
CA ALA A 49 -4.52 -0.02 11.87
C ALA A 49 -3.95 -0.72 10.64
N ASN A 50 -4.72 -1.62 10.01
CA ASN A 50 -4.31 -2.29 8.78
C ASN A 50 -4.19 -1.34 7.59
N ASP A 51 -5.10 -0.36 7.46
CA ASP A 51 -5.02 0.68 6.43
C ASP A 51 -3.75 1.52 6.61
N GLN A 52 -3.48 2.00 7.83
CA GLN A 52 -2.27 2.79 8.11
C GLN A 52 -0.98 2.00 7.85
N GLU A 53 -0.89 0.76 8.33
CA GLU A 53 0.28 -0.10 8.10
C GLU A 53 0.53 -0.32 6.61
N ALA A 54 -0.54 -0.55 5.83
CA ALA A 54 -0.43 -0.72 4.39
C ALA A 54 0.03 0.55 3.67
N ARG A 55 -0.42 1.74 4.10
CA ARG A 55 0.04 3.02 3.54
C ARG A 55 1.50 3.28 3.85
N ASP A 56 1.92 3.03 5.09
CA ASP A 56 3.32 3.22 5.51
C ASP A 56 4.24 2.31 4.71
N LEU A 57 3.85 1.05 4.54
CA LEU A 57 4.61 0.06 3.79
C LEU A 57 4.66 0.37 2.28
N ALA A 58 3.54 0.74 1.68
CA ALA A 58 3.50 1.17 0.27
C ALA A 58 4.40 2.39 0.03
N SER A 59 4.38 3.36 0.94
CA SER A 59 5.24 4.55 0.87
C SER A 59 6.73 4.20 0.98
N GLN A 60 7.08 3.26 1.88
CA GLN A 60 8.46 2.76 2.00
C GLN A 60 8.93 2.00 0.75
N ILE A 61 8.03 1.26 0.11
CA ILE A 61 8.32 0.57 -1.15
C ILE A 61 8.56 1.60 -2.27
N ILE A 62 7.70 2.62 -2.39
CA ILE A 62 7.83 3.70 -3.37
C ILE A 62 9.15 4.45 -3.21
N ALA A 63 9.59 4.70 -1.98
CA ALA A 63 10.87 5.36 -1.71
C ALA A 63 12.10 4.62 -2.27
N LYS A 64 11.96 3.35 -2.68
CA LYS A 64 13.02 2.57 -3.35
C LYS A 64 13.07 2.79 -4.87
N TYR A 65 12.07 3.44 -5.45
CA TYR A 65 11.99 3.77 -6.88
C TYR A 65 12.47 5.19 -7.19
N ALA A 66 12.58 6.05 -6.17
CA ALA A 66 13.20 7.36 -6.25
C ALA A 66 14.73 7.25 -6.23
#